data_AF-A0A8J4EI83-F1
#
_entry.id   AF-A0A8J4EI83-F1
#
_cell.length_a   1.000
_cell.length_b   1.000
_cell.length_c   1.000
_cell.angle_alpha   90.00
_cell.angle_beta   90.00
_cell.angle_gamma   90.00
#
_symmetry.space_group_name_H-M   'P 1'
#
loop_
_entity.id
_entity.type
_entity.pdbx_description
1 polymer ?
#
loop_
_entity_poly.entity_id
_entity_poly.type
_entity_poly.pdbx_seq_one_letter_code
_entity_poly.pdbx_strand_id
1 'polypeptide(L)'
;MTVTAWAGLTAEFCRERFGACASWFGRRAYVAGGTGAVAWARMGAKTALLVFADGDAAGALRDAAEFDRVATTELVARLLPGLELVAIEDGSLERNVNPSNGLLYAGVFRGLTIICAAELGEIQPCFVRPGWLAEGAGRRVVLHSMHSASDFLAFAVWGEDGSLERSLCVSPDQGIVEDRGDRLPFELAYWAGRHPVDDDDEDEEPYPLPFHPLELGEDALAALCGFVVEGWPPDGMPDVARVPLAGFRLRAPTVTLERSHGRPIAQPSPLDVGSQVGQLGAGLDFLILDMGGENYLQAAAGGRSDIPAGIFRVERREGDSDLHFRCDVESLEDVAEIFRGYLANQDGWGDREWKQVWV
;
A
#
# COMPACT_ATOMS: atom_id res chain seq x y z
N MET A 1 -17.79 38.68 38.45
CA MET A 1 -19.05 37.95 38.23
C MET A 1 -18.99 37.40 36.82
N THR A 2 -18.40 36.21 36.59
CA THR A 2 -18.99 34.85 36.62
C THR A 2 -19.99 34.53 35.51
N VAL A 3 -19.56 33.60 34.62
CA VAL A 3 -20.24 32.38 34.10
C VAL A 3 -21.52 32.63 33.25
N THR A 4 -21.78 32.10 32.03
CA THR A 4 -21.75 30.69 31.59
C THR A 4 -22.04 30.56 30.07
N ALA A 5 -21.37 29.58 29.43
CA ALA A 5 -21.79 28.59 28.41
C ALA A 5 -22.78 28.96 27.26
N TRP A 6 -22.47 28.47 26.05
CA TRP A 6 -23.13 27.29 25.46
C TRP A 6 -22.13 26.57 24.54
N ALA A 7 -21.69 25.40 25.01
CA ALA A 7 -21.05 24.35 24.24
C ALA A 7 -22.13 23.35 23.82
N GLY A 8 -22.03 22.76 22.64
CA GLY A 8 -22.95 21.69 22.24
C GLY A 8 -22.82 21.32 20.77
N LEU A 9 -21.85 20.45 20.47
CA LEU A 9 -21.95 19.33 19.53
C LEU A 9 -20.68 18.49 19.75
N THR A 10 -20.87 17.37 20.46
CA THR A 10 -19.86 16.55 21.13
C THR A 10 -19.28 15.46 20.21
N ALA A 11 -18.10 14.98 20.59
CA ALA A 11 -17.34 13.83 20.06
C ALA A 11 -18.03 12.46 20.27
N GLU A 12 -19.35 12.43 20.13
CA GLU A 12 -20.22 11.26 20.25
C GLU A 12 -20.69 10.81 18.86
N PHE A 13 -20.88 11.75 17.93
CA PHE A 13 -21.19 11.46 16.53
C PHE A 13 -20.06 10.73 15.77
N CYS A 14 -18.79 10.93 16.17
CA CYS A 14 -17.65 10.21 15.60
C CYS A 14 -17.42 8.84 16.24
N ARG A 15 -18.06 8.53 17.38
CA ARG A 15 -17.89 7.26 18.10
C ARG A 15 -18.85 6.17 17.63
N GLU A 16 -19.99 6.53 17.03
CA GLU A 16 -20.99 5.57 16.54
C GLU A 16 -20.69 5.02 15.14
N ARG A 17 -19.73 5.59 14.39
CA ARG A 17 -19.39 5.14 13.02
C ARG A 17 -17.99 4.54 12.87
N PHE A 18 -17.11 4.70 13.86
CA PHE A 18 -15.75 4.17 13.87
C PHE A 18 -15.50 3.48 15.21
N GLY A 19 -15.83 2.19 15.28
CA GLY A 19 -15.67 1.37 16.47
C GLY A 19 -14.19 1.15 16.81
N ALA A 20 -13.85 1.55 18.04
CA ALA A 20 -12.80 1.04 18.93
C ALA A 20 -11.39 0.79 18.37
N CYS A 21 -10.50 1.77 18.50
CA CYS A 21 -9.07 1.52 18.65
C CYS A 21 -8.44 2.60 19.56
N ALA A 22 -8.70 2.51 20.86
CA ALA A 22 -8.12 3.43 21.84
C ALA A 22 -8.01 2.80 23.23
N SER A 23 -7.16 1.78 23.37
CA SER A 23 -6.62 1.41 24.67
C SER A 23 -5.33 0.63 24.50
N TRP A 24 -4.17 1.26 24.65
CA TRP A 24 -3.02 0.69 25.36
C TRP A 24 -1.86 1.70 25.44
N PHE A 25 -1.81 2.46 26.54
CA PHE A 25 -0.58 3.10 27.02
C PHE A 25 -0.39 2.68 28.48
N GLY A 26 0.16 1.48 28.68
CA GLY A 26 0.50 0.93 29.98
C GLY A 26 2.02 0.75 30.10
N ARG A 27 2.70 1.71 30.72
CA ARG A 27 4.12 1.60 31.11
C ARG A 27 4.29 0.50 32.16
N ARG A 28 5.22 -0.44 31.96
CA ARG A 28 5.91 -1.14 33.06
C ARG A 28 7.41 -1.18 32.82
N ALA A 29 8.14 -0.68 33.81
CA ALA A 29 9.58 -0.82 33.95
C ALA A 29 9.91 -2.25 34.42
N TYR A 30 11.00 -2.82 33.90
CA TYR A 30 11.60 -4.01 34.47
C TYR A 30 12.99 -3.70 35.04
N VAL A 31 13.17 -4.11 36.30
CA VAL A 31 14.42 -4.11 37.04
C VAL A 31 15.21 -5.37 36.67
N ALA A 32 16.51 -5.22 36.45
CA ALA A 32 17.43 -6.27 36.02
C ALA A 32 17.77 -7.27 37.16
N GLY A 33 17.95 -8.54 36.79
CA GLY A 33 18.67 -9.53 37.59
C GLY A 33 18.59 -10.96 37.05
N GLY A 34 19.74 -11.51 36.63
CA GLY A 34 20.00 -12.96 36.72
C GLY A 34 19.96 -13.79 35.42
N THR A 35 21.12 -13.88 34.75
CA THR A 35 21.72 -15.04 34.04
C THR A 35 20.81 -16.15 33.47
N GLY A 36 20.77 -16.26 32.13
CA GLY A 36 20.47 -17.51 31.40
C GLY A 36 19.57 -17.30 30.18
N ALA A 37 20.10 -17.63 28.99
CA ALA A 37 19.50 -17.47 27.66
C ALA A 37 19.30 -16.01 27.20
N VAL A 38 20.01 -15.64 26.13
CA VAL A 38 19.77 -14.38 25.41
C VAL A 38 18.45 -14.57 24.68
N ALA A 39 17.36 -14.15 25.30
CA ALA A 39 16.09 -13.97 24.62
C ALA A 39 16.30 -12.86 23.57
N TRP A 40 16.41 -13.25 22.31
CA TRP A 40 16.17 -12.34 21.20
C TRP A 40 14.76 -11.79 21.41
N ALA A 41 14.65 -10.46 21.51
CA ALA A 41 13.35 -9.82 21.55
C ALA A 41 12.60 -10.24 20.28
N ARG A 42 11.46 -10.94 20.44
CA ARG A 42 10.51 -11.24 19.38
C ARG A 42 10.08 -9.92 18.73
N MET A 43 10.76 -9.50 17.67
CA MET A 43 10.15 -8.60 16.69
C MET A 43 9.17 -9.48 15.93
N GLY A 44 7.87 -9.22 16.06
CA GLY A 44 6.87 -10.08 15.45
C GLY A 44 6.99 -10.14 13.93
N ALA A 45 6.72 -11.32 13.36
CA ALA A 45 6.81 -11.61 11.94
C ALA A 45 5.95 -10.67 11.11
N LYS A 46 6.58 -9.99 10.15
CA LYS A 46 5.86 -9.14 9.18
C LYS A 46 6.45 -9.31 7.81
N THR A 47 5.59 -9.33 6.80
CA THR A 47 5.99 -9.30 5.39
C THR A 47 5.05 -8.39 4.61
N ALA A 48 5.60 -7.73 3.59
CA ALA A 48 4.88 -6.89 2.65
C ALA A 48 5.56 -7.03 1.28
N LEU A 49 5.37 -8.19 0.66
CA LEU A 49 6.25 -8.76 -0.36
C LEU A 49 5.47 -9.12 -1.63
N LEU A 50 6.06 -8.77 -2.78
CA LEU A 50 5.65 -9.25 -4.10
C LEU A 50 6.88 -9.83 -4.83
N VAL A 51 6.74 -11.03 -5.38
CA VAL A 51 7.80 -11.77 -6.06
C VAL A 51 7.37 -12.13 -7.47
N PHE A 52 8.25 -11.90 -8.45
CA PHE A 52 8.10 -12.43 -9.81
C PHE A 52 9.21 -13.46 -10.07
N ALA A 53 8.85 -14.67 -10.49
CA ALA A 53 9.81 -15.76 -10.68
C ALA A 53 9.62 -16.50 -12.00
N ASP A 54 10.73 -16.84 -12.66
CA ASP A 54 10.76 -17.75 -13.82
C ASP A 54 10.75 -19.21 -13.33
N GLY A 55 9.65 -19.61 -12.69
CA GLY A 55 9.50 -20.91 -12.05
C GLY A 55 9.83 -20.89 -10.55
N ASP A 56 10.87 -21.64 -10.13
CA ASP A 56 11.20 -21.87 -8.72
C ASP A 56 11.87 -20.65 -8.05
N ALA A 57 11.09 -19.89 -7.28
CA ALA A 57 11.56 -18.73 -6.53
C ALA A 57 12.63 -19.10 -5.48
N ALA A 58 12.50 -20.26 -4.83
CA ALA A 58 13.44 -20.71 -3.79
C ALA A 58 14.82 -21.00 -4.40
N GLY A 59 14.83 -21.68 -5.55
CA GLY A 59 16.03 -21.90 -6.35
C GLY A 59 16.70 -20.59 -6.76
N ALA A 60 15.93 -19.65 -7.31
CA ALA A 60 16.47 -18.37 -7.77
C ALA A 60 17.02 -17.50 -6.63
N LEU A 61 16.42 -17.55 -5.44
CA LEU A 61 16.91 -16.83 -4.25
C LEU A 61 18.29 -17.28 -3.79
N ARG A 62 18.66 -18.57 -3.93
CA ARG A 62 19.99 -19.05 -3.54
C ARG A 62 21.11 -18.38 -4.33
N ASP A 63 20.82 -18.00 -5.58
CA ASP A 63 21.77 -17.37 -6.49
C ASP A 63 21.66 -15.83 -6.49
N ALA A 64 20.74 -15.25 -5.70
CA ALA A 64 20.41 -13.82 -5.68
C ALA A 64 21.43 -12.97 -4.88
N ALA A 65 22.72 -13.06 -5.26
CA ALA A 65 23.81 -12.36 -4.57
C ALA A 65 24.01 -10.91 -5.04
N GLU A 66 23.61 -10.57 -6.25
CA GLU A 66 23.75 -9.23 -6.84
C GLU A 66 22.52 -8.92 -7.69
N PHE A 67 21.88 -7.78 -7.42
CA PHE A 67 20.76 -7.27 -8.22
C PHE A 67 21.26 -6.31 -9.30
N ASP A 68 20.54 -6.24 -10.42
CA ASP A 68 20.73 -5.22 -11.44
C ASP A 68 20.12 -3.90 -10.97
N ARG A 69 20.96 -2.96 -10.55
CA ARG A 69 20.50 -1.65 -10.02
C ARG A 69 19.73 -0.83 -11.06
N VAL A 70 20.16 -0.85 -12.32
CA VAL A 70 19.52 -0.04 -13.37
C VAL A 70 18.12 -0.60 -13.63
N ALA A 71 18.02 -1.90 -13.88
CA ALA A 71 16.73 -2.55 -14.09
C ALA A 71 15.81 -2.42 -12.87
N THR A 72 16.36 -2.51 -11.66
CA THR A 72 15.60 -2.31 -10.41
C THR A 72 15.05 -0.88 -10.30
N THR A 73 15.87 0.13 -10.60
CA THR A 73 15.43 1.54 -10.53
C THR A 73 14.34 1.82 -11.56
N GLU A 74 14.50 1.31 -12.79
CA GLU A 74 13.49 1.45 -13.85
C GLU A 74 12.18 0.74 -13.50
N LEU A 75 12.24 -0.46 -12.92
CA LEU A 75 11.06 -1.17 -12.41
C LEU A 75 10.31 -0.34 -11.38
N VAL A 76 11.00 0.17 -10.35
CA VAL A 76 10.36 0.95 -9.28
C VAL A 76 9.71 2.23 -9.83
N ALA A 77 10.35 2.88 -10.80
CA ALA A 77 9.79 4.05 -11.47
C ALA A 77 8.49 3.75 -12.23
N ARG A 78 8.35 2.55 -12.83
CA ARG A 78 7.11 2.13 -13.50
C ARG A 78 6.03 1.67 -12.53
N LEU A 79 6.40 1.04 -11.41
CA LEU A 79 5.45 0.62 -10.37
C LEU A 79 4.77 1.81 -9.67
N LEU A 80 5.47 2.94 -9.58
CA LEU A 80 5.06 4.13 -8.82
C LEU A 80 5.18 5.38 -9.69
N PRO A 81 4.42 5.48 -10.80
CA PRO A 81 4.49 6.64 -11.68
C PRO A 81 4.09 7.90 -10.91
N GLY A 82 4.84 8.98 -11.11
CA GLY A 82 4.57 10.27 -10.47
C GLY A 82 5.12 10.42 -9.05
N LEU A 83 5.65 9.37 -8.39
CA LEU A 83 6.37 9.55 -7.13
C LEU A 83 7.83 9.96 -7.39
N GLU A 84 8.36 10.84 -6.54
CA GLU A 84 9.79 11.10 -6.53
C GLU A 84 10.50 9.95 -5.80
N LEU A 85 11.39 9.27 -6.52
CA LEU A 85 12.22 8.20 -5.98
C LEU A 85 13.56 8.74 -5.52
N VAL A 86 13.77 8.75 -4.21
CA VAL A 86 15.08 9.11 -3.63
C VAL A 86 15.80 7.83 -3.23
N ALA A 87 16.89 7.51 -3.91
CA ALA A 87 17.75 6.39 -3.53
C ALA A 87 18.26 6.58 -2.09
N ILE A 88 18.23 5.51 -1.31
CA ILE A 88 18.76 5.46 0.06
C ILE A 88 19.78 4.31 0.16
N GLU A 89 20.26 4.04 1.38
CA GLU A 89 21.10 2.88 1.62
C GLU A 89 20.38 1.60 1.22
N ASP A 90 21.09 0.70 0.54
CA ASP A 90 20.58 -0.61 0.19
C ASP A 90 20.33 -1.44 1.45
N GLY A 91 19.42 -2.39 1.32
CA GLY A 91 19.01 -3.29 2.38
C GLY A 91 19.32 -4.75 2.07
N SER A 92 18.72 -5.62 2.88
CA SER A 92 18.70 -7.07 2.67
C SER A 92 17.26 -7.55 2.75
N LEU A 93 16.93 -8.66 2.09
CA LEU A 93 15.59 -9.22 2.17
C LEU A 93 15.16 -9.47 3.63
N GLU A 94 16.01 -10.08 4.46
CA GLU A 94 15.73 -10.31 5.90
C GLU A 94 15.25 -9.04 6.62
N ARG A 95 15.99 -7.93 6.48
CA ARG A 95 15.73 -6.70 7.23
C ARG A 95 14.61 -5.86 6.64
N ASN A 96 14.32 -6.05 5.36
CA ASN A 96 13.50 -5.14 4.57
C ASN A 96 12.28 -5.82 3.94
N VAL A 97 11.97 -7.07 4.29
CA VAL A 97 10.75 -7.80 3.85
C VAL A 97 9.45 -7.10 4.26
N ASN A 98 9.49 -6.27 5.30
CA ASN A 98 8.40 -5.39 5.71
C ASN A 98 8.95 -3.98 6.02
N PRO A 99 9.12 -3.11 5.00
CA PRO A 99 9.66 -1.78 5.21
C PRO A 99 8.63 -0.83 5.85
N SER A 100 9.10 0.25 6.47
CA SER A 100 8.21 1.29 7.00
C SER A 100 7.55 2.10 5.88
N ASN A 101 6.41 2.73 6.18
CA ASN A 101 5.69 3.60 5.24
C ASN A 101 6.59 4.61 4.53
N GLY A 102 6.39 4.75 3.21
CA GLY A 102 7.20 5.63 2.36
C GLY A 102 8.58 5.08 2.02
N LEU A 103 8.88 3.83 2.37
CA LEU A 103 10.07 3.12 1.94
C LEU A 103 9.70 1.92 1.07
N LEU A 104 10.53 1.67 0.06
CA LEU A 104 10.44 0.52 -0.82
C LEU A 104 11.83 -0.07 -0.98
N TYR A 105 11.94 -1.39 -0.94
CA TYR A 105 13.16 -2.11 -1.26
C TYR A 105 12.87 -3.09 -2.39
N ALA A 106 13.70 -3.12 -3.41
CA ALA A 106 13.49 -4.01 -4.54
C ALA A 106 14.81 -4.56 -5.09
N GLY A 107 14.73 -5.67 -5.81
CA GLY A 107 15.87 -6.25 -6.52
C GLY A 107 15.41 -7.01 -7.74
N VAL A 108 15.98 -6.69 -8.90
CA VAL A 108 15.87 -7.45 -10.13
C VAL A 108 17.12 -8.33 -10.26
N PHE A 109 16.90 -9.64 -10.27
CA PHE A 109 17.94 -10.66 -10.39
C PHE A 109 17.68 -11.51 -11.64
N ARG A 110 18.62 -12.41 -11.96
CA ARG A 110 18.40 -13.40 -13.01
C ARG A 110 17.26 -14.34 -12.60
N GLY A 111 16.14 -14.28 -13.30
CA GLY A 111 15.01 -15.19 -13.08
C GLY A 111 14.18 -14.90 -11.82
N LEU A 112 14.43 -13.77 -11.14
CA LEU A 112 13.72 -13.37 -9.93
C LEU A 112 13.62 -11.85 -9.81
N THR A 113 12.47 -11.36 -9.40
CA THR A 113 12.27 -9.97 -8.99
C THR A 113 11.62 -9.97 -7.61
N ILE A 114 12.12 -9.13 -6.71
CA ILE A 114 11.62 -8.99 -5.35
C ILE A 114 11.24 -7.52 -5.14
N ILE A 115 10.04 -7.29 -4.60
CA ILE A 115 9.55 -5.97 -4.22
C ILE A 115 9.02 -6.07 -2.79
N CYS A 116 9.60 -5.29 -1.89
CA CYS A 116 9.12 -5.11 -0.54
C CYS A 116 8.67 -3.66 -0.38
N ALA A 117 7.39 -3.45 -0.10
CA ALA A 117 6.80 -2.10 -0.06
C ALA A 117 5.72 -2.05 1.02
N ALA A 118 5.67 -0.96 1.79
CA ALA A 118 4.71 -0.82 2.88
C ALA A 118 3.25 -0.88 2.39
N GLU A 119 3.00 -0.47 1.15
CA GLU A 119 1.70 -0.55 0.47
C GLU A 119 1.20 -1.98 0.24
N LEU A 120 2.09 -2.98 0.33
CA LEU A 120 1.73 -4.39 0.28
C LEU A 120 1.43 -4.98 1.66
N GLY A 121 1.60 -4.21 2.73
CA GLY A 121 1.33 -4.66 4.10
C GLY A 121 -0.15 -4.61 4.41
N GLU A 122 -0.67 -5.69 5.01
CA GLU A 122 -2.08 -5.86 5.38
C GLU A 122 -3.05 -5.62 4.20
N ILE A 123 -2.61 -5.93 2.98
CA ILE A 123 -3.41 -5.79 1.77
C ILE A 123 -4.23 -7.05 1.47
N GLN A 124 -5.50 -6.88 1.10
CA GLN A 124 -6.27 -7.97 0.51
C GLN A 124 -5.82 -8.18 -0.96
N PRO A 125 -5.56 -9.41 -1.42
CA PRO A 125 -4.91 -9.63 -2.71
C PRO A 125 -5.67 -9.07 -3.92
N CYS A 126 -7.01 -9.02 -3.89
CA CYS A 126 -7.78 -8.44 -4.99
C CYS A 126 -7.62 -6.93 -5.17
N PHE A 127 -6.99 -6.22 -4.21
CA PHE A 127 -6.67 -4.80 -4.29
C PHE A 127 -5.23 -4.53 -4.75
N VAL A 128 -4.42 -5.57 -5.03
CA VAL A 128 -3.12 -5.34 -5.65
C VAL A 128 -3.33 -4.65 -6.99
N ARG A 129 -2.62 -3.54 -7.20
CA ARG A 129 -2.77 -2.72 -8.40
C ARG A 129 -2.47 -3.54 -9.66
N PRO A 130 -3.33 -3.48 -10.70
CA PRO A 130 -3.08 -4.21 -11.95
C PRO A 130 -1.73 -3.89 -12.59
N GLY A 131 -1.25 -2.63 -12.48
CA GLY A 131 0.07 -2.24 -12.97
C GLY A 131 1.22 -2.94 -12.26
N TRP A 132 1.06 -3.34 -10.99
CA TRP A 132 2.07 -4.10 -10.26
C TRP A 132 2.12 -5.56 -10.73
N LEU A 133 0.95 -6.15 -10.99
CA LEU A 133 0.87 -7.50 -11.55
C LEU A 133 1.40 -7.55 -12.99
N ALA A 134 1.16 -6.49 -13.77
CA ALA A 134 1.61 -6.40 -15.16
C ALA A 134 3.14 -6.40 -15.32
N GLU A 135 3.89 -5.86 -14.36
CA GLU A 135 5.37 -5.94 -14.35
C GLU A 135 5.89 -7.38 -14.19
N GLY A 136 5.06 -8.29 -13.68
CA GLY A 136 5.33 -9.73 -13.57
C GLY A 136 4.80 -10.55 -14.75
N ALA A 137 4.28 -9.94 -15.82
CA ALA A 137 3.65 -10.65 -16.93
C ALA A 137 4.58 -11.70 -17.56
N GLY A 138 4.04 -12.90 -17.82
CA GLY A 138 4.81 -14.03 -18.34
C GLY A 138 5.60 -14.79 -17.28
N ARG A 139 5.45 -14.46 -16.00
CA ARG A 139 6.16 -15.06 -14.87
C ARG A 139 5.17 -15.43 -13.78
N ARG A 140 5.57 -16.32 -12.87
CA ARG A 140 4.77 -16.59 -11.66
C ARG A 140 4.85 -15.37 -10.74
N VAL A 141 3.71 -14.85 -10.32
CA VAL A 141 3.61 -13.73 -9.38
C VAL A 141 3.11 -14.23 -8.04
N VAL A 142 3.80 -13.92 -6.96
CA VAL A 142 3.41 -14.27 -5.58
C VAL A 142 3.33 -13.00 -4.75
N LEU A 143 2.16 -12.74 -4.17
CA LEU A 143 1.99 -11.79 -3.08
C LEU A 143 2.08 -12.55 -1.75
N HIS A 144 2.81 -12.00 -0.79
CA HIS A 144 2.78 -12.45 0.60
C HIS A 144 2.78 -11.25 1.55
N SER A 145 1.77 -11.18 2.40
CA SER A 145 1.60 -10.14 3.41
C SER A 145 1.20 -10.79 4.73
N MET A 146 1.96 -10.49 5.78
CA MET A 146 1.73 -11.05 7.10
C MET A 146 1.98 -9.96 8.13
N HIS A 147 1.16 -9.91 9.17
CA HIS A 147 1.31 -8.92 10.23
C HIS A 147 0.95 -9.48 11.60
N SER A 148 1.98 -9.74 12.41
CA SER A 148 1.83 -10.42 13.70
C SER A 148 1.06 -9.66 14.78
N ALA A 149 0.82 -8.35 14.63
CA ALA A 149 0.09 -7.59 15.64
C ALA A 149 -1.44 -7.71 15.47
N SER A 150 -1.88 -8.18 14.30
CA SER A 150 -3.28 -8.33 13.90
C SER A 150 -3.59 -9.79 13.49
N ASP A 151 -2.64 -10.72 13.73
CA ASP A 151 -2.65 -12.09 13.20
C ASP A 151 -3.17 -12.16 11.76
N PHE A 152 -2.67 -11.25 10.93
CA PHE A 152 -3.12 -11.11 9.57
C PHE A 152 -2.25 -11.97 8.65
N LEU A 153 -2.91 -12.68 7.74
CA LEU A 153 -2.29 -13.32 6.58
C LEU A 153 -3.07 -12.96 5.31
N ALA A 154 -2.34 -12.53 4.30
CA ALA A 154 -2.79 -12.59 2.92
C ALA A 154 -1.68 -13.13 2.02
N PHE A 155 -2.05 -14.01 1.10
CA PHE A 155 -1.18 -14.39 0.00
C PHE A 155 -2.00 -14.63 -1.25
N ALA A 156 -1.38 -14.44 -2.40
CA ALA A 156 -1.98 -14.83 -3.66
C ALA A 156 -0.92 -15.23 -4.66
N VAL A 157 -1.34 -16.06 -5.61
CA VAL A 157 -0.50 -16.58 -6.65
C VAL A 157 -1.20 -16.43 -8.00
N TRP A 158 -0.48 -15.83 -8.93
CA TRP A 158 -0.87 -15.76 -10.33
C TRP A 158 0.11 -16.57 -11.18
N GLY A 159 -0.45 -17.32 -12.13
CA GLY A 159 0.30 -18.09 -13.10
C GLY A 159 0.99 -17.20 -14.13
N GLU A 160 1.83 -17.81 -14.96
CA GLU A 160 2.58 -17.12 -16.03
C GLU A 160 1.66 -16.48 -17.08
N ASP A 161 0.44 -17.00 -17.25
CA ASP A 161 -0.59 -16.44 -18.13
C ASP A 161 -1.38 -15.28 -17.49
N GLY A 162 -1.04 -14.91 -16.25
CA GLY A 162 -1.69 -13.86 -15.47
C GLY A 162 -2.99 -14.30 -14.79
N SER A 163 -3.40 -15.57 -14.91
CA SER A 163 -4.58 -16.08 -14.23
C SER A 163 -4.34 -16.24 -12.72
N LEU A 164 -5.35 -15.93 -11.91
CA LEU A 164 -5.30 -16.15 -10.47
C LEU A 164 -5.43 -17.65 -10.16
N GLU A 165 -4.39 -18.25 -9.58
CA GLU A 165 -4.38 -19.66 -9.17
C GLU A 165 -4.94 -19.84 -7.76
N ARG A 166 -4.52 -18.98 -6.83
CA ARG A 166 -4.88 -19.04 -5.41
C ARG A 166 -4.86 -17.64 -4.78
N SER A 167 -5.81 -17.35 -3.91
CA SER A 167 -5.84 -16.14 -3.09
C SER A 167 -6.50 -16.41 -1.74
N LEU A 168 -5.82 -16.04 -0.66
CA LEU A 168 -6.31 -16.12 0.72
C LEU A 168 -6.06 -14.78 1.43
N CYS A 169 -7.04 -14.32 2.22
CA CYS A 169 -6.91 -13.19 3.14
C CYS A 169 -7.71 -13.51 4.40
N VAL A 170 -7.05 -13.55 5.54
CA VAL A 170 -7.64 -14.02 6.81
C VAL A 170 -7.00 -13.31 8.01
N SER A 171 -7.83 -12.97 8.99
CA SER A 171 -7.43 -12.45 10.30
C SER A 171 -8.49 -12.82 11.35
N PRO A 172 -8.16 -12.91 12.64
CA PRO A 172 -9.15 -13.22 13.67
C PRO A 172 -10.27 -12.18 13.74
N ASP A 173 -9.93 -10.90 13.56
CA ASP A 173 -10.90 -9.79 13.64
C ASP A 173 -11.91 -9.77 12.48
N GLN A 174 -11.52 -10.25 11.30
CA GLN A 174 -12.34 -10.17 10.08
C GLN A 174 -12.81 -11.53 9.57
N GLY A 175 -12.30 -12.63 10.13
CA GLY A 175 -12.51 -13.97 9.60
C GLY A 175 -11.80 -14.16 8.25
N ILE A 176 -12.40 -15.00 7.39
CA ILE A 176 -11.92 -15.23 6.03
C ILE A 176 -12.50 -14.16 5.11
N VAL A 177 -11.67 -13.20 4.71
CA VAL A 177 -12.03 -12.07 3.84
C VAL A 177 -11.95 -12.46 2.36
N GLU A 178 -10.97 -13.29 2.01
CA GLU A 178 -10.81 -13.83 0.66
C GLU A 178 -10.38 -15.29 0.72
N ASP A 179 -11.03 -16.16 -0.07
CA ASP A 179 -10.67 -17.58 -0.26
C ASP A 179 -11.08 -17.97 -1.69
N ARG A 180 -10.13 -17.86 -2.64
CA ARG A 180 -10.36 -18.11 -4.06
C ARG A 180 -9.30 -19.04 -4.64
N GLY A 181 -9.68 -19.81 -5.65
CA GLY A 181 -8.79 -20.79 -6.27
C GLY A 181 -8.63 -22.07 -5.44
N ASP A 182 -7.89 -23.04 -5.99
CA ASP A 182 -7.69 -24.35 -5.35
C ASP A 182 -6.62 -24.25 -4.26
N ARG A 183 -6.93 -24.79 -3.08
CA ARG A 183 -6.00 -24.85 -1.95
C ARG A 183 -4.71 -25.56 -2.32
N LEU A 184 -3.59 -24.96 -1.98
CA LEU A 184 -2.25 -25.48 -2.24
C LEU A 184 -1.89 -26.59 -1.23
N PRO A 185 -0.93 -27.48 -1.55
CA PRO A 185 -0.60 -28.63 -0.71
C PRO A 185 -0.25 -28.29 0.75
N PHE A 186 0.45 -27.17 0.99
CA PHE A 186 0.83 -26.74 2.33
C PHE A 186 -0.38 -26.32 3.18
N GLU A 187 -1.47 -25.87 2.56
CA GLU A 187 -2.68 -25.45 3.28
C GLU A 187 -3.51 -26.63 3.81
N LEU A 188 -3.39 -27.82 3.20
CA LEU A 188 -4.35 -28.91 3.37
C LEU A 188 -4.44 -29.41 4.83
N ALA A 189 -3.36 -29.33 5.59
CA ALA A 189 -3.35 -29.75 6.99
C ALA A 189 -4.12 -28.77 7.89
N TYR A 190 -3.94 -27.47 7.66
CA TYR A 190 -4.64 -26.39 8.35
C TYR A 190 -6.16 -26.52 8.16
N TRP A 191 -6.61 -26.65 6.91
CA TRP A 191 -8.03 -26.80 6.60
C TRP A 191 -8.65 -28.12 7.06
N ALA A 192 -7.84 -29.13 7.36
CA ALA A 192 -8.29 -30.39 7.95
C ALA A 192 -8.30 -30.36 9.48
N GLY A 193 -8.04 -29.22 10.12
CA GLY A 193 -8.01 -29.06 11.57
C GLY A 193 -6.82 -29.73 12.25
N ARG A 194 -5.71 -29.94 11.51
CA ARG A 194 -4.48 -30.54 12.07
C ARG A 194 -3.51 -29.53 12.69
N HIS A 195 -3.84 -28.25 12.62
CA HIS A 195 -3.11 -27.13 13.22
C HIS A 195 -4.07 -26.26 14.04
N PRO A 196 -4.72 -26.81 15.08
CA PRO A 196 -5.57 -26.00 15.95
C PRO A 196 -4.72 -24.97 16.70
N VAL A 197 -5.34 -23.86 17.09
CA VAL A 197 -4.72 -22.93 18.05
C VAL A 197 -4.83 -23.56 19.44
N ASP A 198 -3.71 -23.65 20.15
CA ASP A 198 -3.68 -24.11 21.53
C ASP A 198 -4.18 -22.96 22.44
N ASP A 199 -5.45 -23.01 22.82
CA ASP A 199 -6.03 -22.13 23.84
C ASP A 199 -5.64 -22.67 25.23
N ASP A 200 -4.43 -22.32 25.69
CA ASP A 200 -3.88 -22.74 26.99
C ASP A 200 -4.60 -22.11 28.21
N ASP A 201 -5.48 -21.13 27.98
CA ASP A 201 -6.22 -20.42 29.02
C ASP A 201 -7.74 -20.68 28.92
N GLU A 202 -8.29 -21.43 29.87
CA GLU A 202 -9.72 -21.80 29.91
C GLU A 202 -10.66 -20.58 30.06
N ASP A 203 -10.12 -19.43 30.46
CA ASP A 203 -10.86 -18.18 30.66
C ASP A 203 -10.82 -17.24 29.43
N GLU A 204 -10.06 -17.57 28.38
CA GLU A 204 -10.03 -16.80 27.12
C GLU A 204 -11.13 -17.25 26.13
N GLU A 205 -11.68 -16.29 25.37
CA GLU A 205 -12.61 -16.64 24.29
C GLU A 205 -11.86 -17.48 23.24
N PRO A 206 -12.45 -18.59 22.75
CA PRO A 206 -11.79 -19.45 21.79
C PRO A 206 -11.32 -18.68 20.57
N TYR A 207 -10.13 -19.01 20.06
CA TYR A 207 -9.60 -18.35 18.88
C TYR A 207 -10.60 -18.45 17.70
N PRO A 208 -10.96 -17.35 17.02
CA PRO A 208 -12.10 -17.32 16.11
C PRO A 208 -11.88 -18.07 14.78
N LEU A 209 -10.66 -18.55 14.54
CA LEU A 209 -10.25 -19.23 13.32
C LEU A 209 -9.84 -20.68 13.60
N PRO A 210 -9.96 -21.59 12.61
CA PRO A 210 -9.60 -23.00 12.78
C PRO A 210 -8.08 -23.25 12.94
N PHE A 211 -7.25 -22.24 12.70
CA PHE A 211 -5.80 -22.27 12.82
C PHE A 211 -5.25 -20.84 12.98
N HIS A 212 -4.01 -20.71 13.45
CA HIS A 212 -3.34 -19.42 13.59
C HIS A 212 -2.86 -18.91 12.21
N PRO A 213 -3.30 -17.74 11.73
CA PRO A 213 -2.91 -17.22 10.40
C PRO A 213 -1.40 -17.11 10.20
N LEU A 214 -0.65 -16.71 11.24
CA LEU A 214 0.82 -16.58 11.14
C LEU A 214 1.53 -17.92 10.91
N GLU A 215 1.02 -19.03 11.46
CA GLU A 215 1.62 -20.35 11.20
C GLU A 215 1.45 -20.74 9.74
N LEU A 216 0.24 -20.59 9.20
CA LEU A 216 0.00 -20.80 7.77
C LEU A 216 0.81 -19.81 6.91
N GLY A 217 1.03 -18.59 7.41
CA GLY A 217 1.83 -17.57 6.74
C GLY A 217 3.29 -17.97 6.58
N GLU A 218 3.93 -18.48 7.62
CA GLU A 218 5.31 -18.98 7.51
C GLU A 218 5.41 -20.17 6.56
N ASP A 219 4.46 -21.11 6.60
CA ASP A 219 4.40 -22.24 5.67
C ASP A 219 4.15 -21.80 4.22
N ALA A 220 3.30 -20.78 4.03
CA ALA A 220 3.05 -20.18 2.72
C ALA A 220 4.31 -19.48 2.19
N LEU A 221 4.99 -18.68 3.01
CA LEU A 221 6.23 -18.01 2.63
C LEU A 221 7.33 -19.02 2.28
N ALA A 222 7.47 -20.09 3.06
CA ALA A 222 8.41 -21.16 2.80
C ALA A 222 8.10 -21.89 1.50
N ALA A 223 6.83 -22.24 1.27
CA ALA A 223 6.42 -23.01 0.10
C ALA A 223 6.44 -22.19 -1.21
N LEU A 224 6.07 -20.90 -1.15
CA LEU A 224 5.90 -20.05 -2.32
C LEU A 224 7.15 -19.23 -2.64
N CYS A 225 7.84 -18.75 -1.60
CA CYS A 225 9.00 -17.87 -1.74
C CYS A 225 10.30 -18.55 -1.29
N GLY A 226 10.27 -19.68 -0.60
CA GLY A 226 11.47 -20.43 -0.26
C GLY A 226 12.23 -19.93 0.97
N PHE A 227 11.65 -19.09 1.82
CA PHE A 227 12.26 -18.64 3.07
C PHE A 227 11.22 -18.47 4.19
N VAL A 228 11.67 -18.31 5.44
CA VAL A 228 10.84 -17.98 6.62
C VAL A 228 11.32 -16.70 7.28
N VAL A 229 10.45 -16.02 8.03
CA VAL A 229 10.84 -14.84 8.84
C VAL A 229 11.13 -15.23 10.27
N GLU A 230 10.25 -16.04 10.88
CA GLU A 230 10.42 -16.55 12.22
C GLU A 230 10.86 -18.03 12.24
N GLY A 231 11.43 -18.43 13.39
CA GLY A 231 11.90 -19.79 13.60
C GLY A 231 13.32 -20.05 13.08
N TRP A 232 13.70 -21.33 13.06
CA TRP A 232 14.98 -21.77 12.52
C TRP A 232 14.76 -22.22 11.07
N PRO A 233 15.38 -21.56 10.07
CA PRO A 233 15.21 -21.97 8.69
C PRO A 233 15.73 -23.41 8.54
N PRO A 234 14.99 -24.29 7.84
CA PRO A 234 15.46 -25.64 7.54
C PRO A 234 16.81 -25.64 6.80
N ASP A 235 17.59 -26.71 6.98
CA ASP A 235 18.86 -26.87 6.27
C ASP A 235 18.68 -26.74 4.75
N GLY A 236 19.50 -25.89 4.12
CA GLY A 236 19.48 -25.66 2.66
C GLY A 236 18.50 -24.60 2.17
N MET A 237 17.81 -23.90 3.07
CA MET A 237 17.06 -22.69 2.77
C MET A 237 18.02 -21.54 2.35
N PRO A 238 17.64 -20.65 1.41
CA PRO A 238 18.45 -19.49 1.04
C PRO A 238 18.73 -18.59 2.25
N ASP A 239 19.95 -18.05 2.32
CA ASP A 239 20.32 -17.05 3.33
C ASP A 239 19.84 -15.66 2.89
N VAL A 240 18.62 -15.31 3.30
CA VAL A 240 17.95 -14.06 2.91
C VAL A 240 18.59 -12.81 3.52
N ALA A 241 19.47 -12.94 4.52
CA ALA A 241 20.28 -11.83 5.01
C ALA A 241 21.35 -11.41 3.99
N ARG A 242 21.70 -12.31 3.06
CA ARG A 242 22.69 -12.07 1.99
C ARG A 242 22.08 -11.69 0.65
N VAL A 243 20.75 -11.62 0.54
CA VAL A 243 20.05 -11.18 -0.67
C VAL A 243 19.92 -9.65 -0.60
N PRO A 244 20.71 -8.88 -1.37
CA PRO A 244 20.72 -7.43 -1.26
C PRO A 244 19.52 -6.82 -2.01
N LEU A 245 18.99 -5.70 -1.54
CA LEU A 245 17.89 -4.98 -2.20
C LEU A 245 18.22 -3.49 -2.32
N ALA A 246 17.94 -2.88 -3.46
CA ALA A 246 18.03 -1.43 -3.63
C ALA A 246 17.00 -0.72 -2.75
N GLY A 247 17.44 0.24 -1.94
CA GLY A 247 16.58 1.02 -1.08
C GLY A 247 16.09 2.31 -1.74
N PHE A 248 14.79 2.58 -1.60
CA PHE A 248 14.16 3.81 -2.08
C PHE A 248 13.31 4.44 -0.97
N ARG A 249 13.40 5.77 -0.86
CA ARG A 249 12.42 6.58 -0.16
C ARG A 249 11.47 7.20 -1.17
N LEU A 250 10.20 6.87 -1.04
CA LEU A 250 9.12 7.42 -1.82
C LEU A 250 8.77 8.79 -1.24
N ARG A 251 8.79 9.82 -2.07
CA ARG A 251 8.25 11.14 -1.72
C ARG A 251 7.04 11.41 -2.59
N ALA A 252 6.02 12.01 -1.99
CA ALA A 252 4.97 12.64 -2.76
C ALA A 252 5.63 13.56 -3.79
N PRO A 253 5.14 13.59 -5.04
CA PRO A 253 5.66 14.48 -6.06
C PRO A 253 5.78 15.89 -5.54
N THR A 254 6.69 16.66 -6.13
CA THR A 254 6.63 18.11 -5.95
C THR A 254 5.37 18.63 -6.62
N VAL A 255 4.33 18.87 -5.82
CA VAL A 255 3.07 19.41 -6.32
C VAL A 255 3.16 20.93 -6.31
N THR A 256 2.77 21.55 -7.41
CA THR A 256 2.70 23.01 -7.54
C THR A 256 1.30 23.42 -7.97
N LEU A 257 0.69 24.35 -7.23
CA LEU A 257 -0.56 24.97 -7.64
C LEU A 257 -0.27 26.23 -8.46
N GLU A 258 -0.45 26.10 -9.77
CA GLU A 258 -0.41 27.19 -10.72
C GLU A 258 -1.79 27.84 -10.87
N ARG A 259 -1.75 29.13 -11.22
CA ARG A 259 -2.90 30.02 -11.30
C ARG A 259 -2.78 30.81 -12.58
N SER A 260 -3.92 31.15 -13.18
CA SER A 260 -3.96 32.07 -14.34
C SER A 260 -3.20 33.39 -14.11
N HIS A 261 -3.04 33.82 -12.86
CA HIS A 261 -2.12 34.89 -12.46
C HIS A 261 -1.60 34.69 -11.03
N GLY A 262 -0.51 35.39 -10.71
CA GLY A 262 0.18 35.27 -9.43
C GLY A 262 1.37 34.31 -9.48
N ARG A 263 2.08 34.16 -8.35
CA ARG A 263 3.21 33.22 -8.24
C ARG A 263 2.67 31.79 -8.07
N PRO A 264 3.34 30.73 -8.52
CA PRO A 264 2.94 29.38 -8.15
C PRO A 264 3.05 29.15 -6.63
N ILE A 265 2.20 28.28 -6.08
CA ILE A 265 2.30 27.82 -4.69
C ILE A 265 2.94 26.44 -4.71
N ALA A 266 4.18 26.33 -4.24
CA ALA A 266 4.84 25.05 -4.07
C ALA A 266 4.24 24.32 -2.85
N GLN A 267 3.96 23.03 -3.00
CA GLN A 267 3.40 22.15 -1.97
C GLN A 267 2.15 22.74 -1.30
N PRO A 268 1.08 23.00 -2.08
CA PRO A 268 -0.13 23.63 -1.57
C PRO A 268 -0.80 22.73 -0.51
N SER A 269 -1.20 23.32 0.61
CA SER A 269 -2.05 22.62 1.58
C SER A 269 -3.49 22.48 1.05
N PRO A 270 -4.32 21.59 1.64
CA PRO A 270 -5.76 21.53 1.33
C PRO A 270 -6.47 22.88 1.52
N LEU A 271 -5.99 23.71 2.45
CA LEU A 271 -6.51 25.07 2.69
C LEU A 271 -6.11 26.03 1.57
N ASP A 272 -4.86 25.95 1.08
CA ASP A 272 -4.41 26.74 -0.06
C ASP A 272 -5.27 26.42 -1.29
N VAL A 273 -5.49 25.12 -1.57
CA VAL A 273 -6.37 24.67 -2.65
C VAL A 273 -7.77 25.21 -2.49
N GLY A 274 -8.42 25.02 -1.34
CA GLY A 274 -9.79 25.50 -1.13
C GLY A 274 -9.89 27.03 -1.31
N SER A 275 -8.90 27.77 -0.82
CA SER A 275 -8.84 29.23 -0.98
C SER A 275 -8.68 29.67 -2.44
N GLN A 276 -7.88 28.95 -3.23
CA GLN A 276 -7.71 29.29 -4.64
C GLN A 276 -8.89 28.85 -5.50
N VAL A 277 -9.44 27.65 -5.27
CA VAL A 277 -10.64 27.17 -5.96
C VAL A 277 -11.80 28.14 -5.75
N GLY A 278 -11.97 28.68 -4.55
CA GLY A 278 -12.99 29.70 -4.24
C GLY A 278 -12.89 30.99 -5.09
N GLN A 279 -11.78 31.22 -5.80
CA GLN A 279 -11.58 32.38 -6.67
C GLN A 279 -11.82 32.07 -8.16
N LEU A 280 -12.03 30.81 -8.55
CA LEU A 280 -12.34 30.44 -9.93
C LEU A 280 -13.62 31.14 -10.41
N GLY A 281 -13.53 31.80 -11.57
CA GLY A 281 -14.61 32.62 -12.12
C GLY A 281 -14.79 33.99 -11.45
N ALA A 282 -14.12 34.23 -10.32
CA ALA A 282 -14.09 35.50 -9.59
C ALA A 282 -12.73 36.19 -9.71
N GLY A 283 -12.24 36.30 -10.95
CA GLY A 283 -10.95 36.90 -11.27
C GLY A 283 -9.83 35.89 -11.53
N LEU A 284 -10.04 34.60 -11.24
CA LEU A 284 -9.13 33.52 -11.61
C LEU A 284 -9.76 32.68 -12.73
N ASP A 285 -9.11 32.63 -13.90
CA ASP A 285 -9.65 31.94 -15.08
C ASP A 285 -9.43 30.42 -15.00
N PHE A 286 -8.26 29.99 -14.52
CA PHE A 286 -7.92 28.58 -14.32
C PHE A 286 -6.97 28.34 -13.15
N LEU A 287 -6.95 27.09 -12.69
CA LEU A 287 -6.02 26.49 -11.74
C LEU A 287 -5.43 25.22 -12.31
N ILE A 288 -4.14 24.99 -12.10
CA ILE A 288 -3.47 23.73 -12.44
C ILE A 288 -2.72 23.25 -11.21
N LEU A 289 -3.03 22.06 -10.75
CA LEU A 289 -2.24 21.30 -9.81
C LEU A 289 -1.26 20.46 -10.64
N ASP A 290 -0.06 20.98 -10.85
CA ASP A 290 1.04 20.29 -11.53
C ASP A 290 1.71 19.33 -10.56
N MET A 291 1.80 18.06 -10.94
CA MET A 291 2.43 17.00 -10.14
C MET A 291 3.74 16.50 -10.76
N GLY A 292 4.21 17.17 -11.81
CA GLY A 292 5.44 16.86 -12.52
C GLY A 292 5.25 15.91 -13.70
N GLY A 293 6.14 16.05 -14.68
CA GLY A 293 6.06 15.31 -15.94
C GLY A 293 4.85 15.73 -16.76
N GLU A 294 4.05 14.75 -17.20
CA GLU A 294 2.79 14.99 -17.90
C GLU A 294 1.56 14.84 -16.98
N ASN A 295 1.76 14.75 -15.66
CA ASN A 295 0.69 14.58 -14.69
C ASN A 295 0.18 15.92 -14.17
N TYR A 296 -1.11 16.21 -14.40
CA TYR A 296 -1.74 17.41 -13.85
C TYR A 296 -3.22 17.21 -13.59
N LEU A 297 -3.76 18.05 -12.72
CA LEU A 297 -5.19 18.26 -12.54
C LEU A 297 -5.48 19.75 -12.75
N GLN A 298 -6.33 20.11 -13.70
CA GLN A 298 -6.69 21.50 -13.96
C GLN A 298 -8.18 21.75 -13.79
N ALA A 299 -8.54 22.96 -13.38
CA ALA A 299 -9.91 23.43 -13.35
C ALA A 299 -10.04 24.80 -14.00
N ALA A 300 -11.10 24.98 -14.78
CA ALA A 300 -11.43 26.25 -15.40
C ALA A 300 -12.91 26.59 -15.17
N ALA A 301 -13.18 27.88 -14.96
CA ALA A 301 -14.55 28.38 -14.82
C ALA A 301 -15.17 28.65 -16.19
N GLY A 302 -16.45 28.32 -16.34
CA GLY A 302 -17.21 28.63 -17.54
C GLY A 302 -17.55 30.11 -17.72
N GLY A 303 -18.07 30.44 -18.90
CA GLY A 303 -18.39 31.83 -19.29
C GLY A 303 -17.30 32.53 -20.12
N ARG A 304 -16.16 31.88 -20.32
CA ARG A 304 -15.14 32.17 -21.34
C ARG A 304 -14.62 30.81 -21.83
N SER A 305 -14.68 30.53 -23.15
CA SER A 305 -14.47 29.21 -23.81
C SER A 305 -15.76 28.39 -24.07
N ASP A 306 -15.62 27.09 -24.33
CA ASP A 306 -16.68 26.11 -24.63
C ASP A 306 -17.37 25.55 -23.37
N ILE A 307 -17.05 26.09 -22.19
CA ILE A 307 -17.64 25.70 -20.90
C ILE A 307 -18.84 26.63 -20.59
N PRO A 308 -20.06 26.10 -20.39
CA PRO A 308 -21.24 26.90 -20.05
C PRO A 308 -21.05 27.72 -18.77
N ALA A 309 -21.68 28.90 -18.71
CA ALA A 309 -21.65 29.73 -17.50
C ALA A 309 -22.26 28.98 -16.31
N GLY A 310 -21.61 29.05 -15.14
CA GLY A 310 -22.02 28.32 -13.93
C GLY A 310 -21.53 26.86 -13.86
N ILE A 311 -20.82 26.39 -14.91
CA ILE A 311 -20.16 25.09 -14.92
C ILE A 311 -18.66 25.29 -14.74
N PHE A 312 -18.03 24.38 -14.00
CA PHE A 312 -16.59 24.26 -13.88
C PHE A 312 -16.15 22.98 -14.58
N ARG A 313 -15.15 23.10 -15.43
CA ARG A 313 -14.54 21.95 -16.08
C ARG A 313 -13.29 21.56 -15.33
N VAL A 314 -13.20 20.30 -14.94
CA VAL A 314 -12.00 19.70 -14.35
C VAL A 314 -11.44 18.69 -15.33
N GLU A 315 -10.13 18.75 -15.55
CA GLU A 315 -9.43 17.78 -16.38
C GLU A 315 -8.24 17.20 -15.62
N ARG A 316 -7.99 15.91 -15.79
CA ARG A 316 -6.80 15.24 -15.27
C ARG A 316 -6.03 14.59 -16.40
N ARG A 317 -4.71 14.58 -16.29
CA ARG A 317 -3.83 13.80 -17.16
C ARG A 317 -2.89 12.98 -16.30
N GLU A 318 -2.72 11.72 -16.67
CA GLU A 318 -1.89 10.75 -15.95
C GLU A 318 -0.81 10.21 -16.87
N GLY A 319 0.26 10.98 -17.04
CA GLY A 319 1.32 10.65 -17.98
C GLY A 319 0.84 10.90 -19.40
N ASP A 320 0.67 9.83 -20.18
CA ASP A 320 0.39 9.90 -21.61
C ASP A 320 -0.88 10.70 -21.94
N SER A 321 -0.90 11.32 -23.12
CA SER A 321 -2.08 11.95 -23.72
C SER A 321 -3.30 11.04 -23.78
N ASP A 322 -3.12 9.73 -23.93
CA ASP A 322 -4.23 8.77 -23.93
C ASP A 322 -4.91 8.64 -22.56
N LEU A 323 -4.26 9.10 -21.48
CA LEU A 323 -4.78 9.12 -20.12
C LEU A 323 -5.23 10.52 -19.70
N HIS A 324 -5.88 11.25 -20.62
CA HIS A 324 -6.50 12.55 -20.38
C HIS A 324 -8.00 12.40 -20.21
N PHE A 325 -8.52 12.85 -19.07
CA PHE A 325 -9.94 12.77 -18.73
C PHE A 325 -10.49 14.13 -18.32
N ARG A 326 -11.80 14.30 -18.51
CA ARG A 326 -12.55 15.52 -18.21
C ARG A 326 -13.86 15.21 -17.51
N CYS A 327 -14.22 16.00 -16.52
CA CYS A 327 -15.58 16.05 -15.99
C CYS A 327 -16.03 17.51 -15.84
N ASP A 328 -17.33 17.74 -15.96
CA ASP A 328 -17.94 19.04 -15.71
C ASP A 328 -18.71 18.95 -14.38
N VAL A 329 -18.54 19.94 -13.50
CA VAL A 329 -19.18 20.03 -12.18
C VAL A 329 -19.87 21.39 -12.01
N GLU A 330 -20.87 21.46 -11.13
CA GLU A 330 -21.74 22.63 -10.99
C GLU A 330 -21.35 23.53 -9.81
N SER A 331 -20.40 23.11 -8.96
CA SER A 331 -20.00 23.88 -7.78
C SER A 331 -18.49 23.94 -7.57
N LEU A 332 -18.03 25.02 -6.94
CA LEU A 332 -16.65 25.18 -6.49
C LEU A 332 -16.27 24.19 -5.38
N GLU A 333 -17.24 23.72 -4.59
CA GLU A 333 -16.95 22.70 -3.57
C GLU A 333 -16.63 21.36 -4.22
N ASP A 334 -17.33 20.98 -5.30
CA ASP A 334 -16.98 19.77 -6.06
C ASP A 334 -15.56 19.87 -6.63
N VAL A 335 -15.18 21.03 -7.19
CA VAL A 335 -13.81 21.26 -7.67
C VAL A 335 -12.81 21.12 -6.52
N ALA A 336 -13.11 21.70 -5.35
CA ALA A 336 -12.22 21.64 -4.20
C ALA A 336 -12.10 20.22 -3.63
N GLU A 337 -13.18 19.45 -3.59
CA GLU A 337 -13.19 18.04 -3.21
C GLU A 337 -12.27 17.23 -4.13
N ILE A 338 -12.40 17.41 -5.45
CA ILE A 338 -11.55 16.71 -6.43
C ILE A 338 -10.07 17.07 -6.21
N PHE A 339 -9.73 18.36 -6.11
CA PHE A 339 -8.34 18.79 -5.90
C PHE A 339 -7.76 18.32 -4.55
N ARG A 340 -8.56 18.34 -3.47
CA ARG A 340 -8.12 17.84 -2.14
C ARG A 340 -7.92 16.32 -2.16
N GLY A 341 -8.82 15.57 -2.79
CA GLY A 341 -8.70 14.12 -2.94
C GLY A 341 -7.45 13.73 -3.71
N TYR A 342 -7.15 14.45 -4.80
CA TYR A 342 -5.95 14.24 -5.60
C TYR A 342 -4.67 14.56 -4.80
N LEU A 343 -4.64 15.67 -4.06
CA LEU A 343 -3.52 16.01 -3.17
C LEU A 343 -3.27 14.96 -2.07
N ALA A 344 -4.33 14.35 -1.55
CA ALA A 344 -4.24 13.37 -0.48
C ALA A 344 -3.87 11.96 -0.98
N ASN A 345 -3.72 11.77 -2.30
CA ASN A 345 -3.53 10.46 -2.94
C ASN A 345 -4.57 9.42 -2.45
N GLN A 346 -5.81 9.86 -2.21
CA GLN A 346 -6.89 9.00 -1.78
C GLN A 346 -7.65 8.48 -3.00
N ASP A 347 -7.84 7.17 -3.08
CA ASP A 347 -8.85 6.58 -3.97
C ASP A 347 -10.24 7.00 -3.45
N GLY A 348 -11.05 7.64 -4.30
CA GLY A 348 -12.39 8.11 -3.89
C GLY A 348 -12.90 9.39 -4.57
N TRP A 349 -12.05 10.15 -5.28
CA TRP A 349 -12.52 11.23 -6.18
C TRP A 349 -13.20 10.69 -7.46
N GLY A 350 -13.27 9.36 -7.60
CA GLY A 350 -13.65 8.61 -8.79
C GLY A 350 -15.14 8.33 -9.00
N ASP A 351 -16.04 8.72 -8.09
CA ASP A 351 -17.49 8.53 -8.30
C ASP A 351 -18.07 9.48 -9.36
N ARG A 352 -17.25 10.40 -9.90
CA ARG A 352 -17.65 11.33 -10.96
C ARG A 352 -17.54 10.67 -12.33
N GLU A 353 -18.45 11.03 -13.23
CA GLU A 353 -18.42 10.57 -14.62
C GLU A 353 -17.30 11.29 -15.41
N TRP A 354 -16.13 10.66 -15.48
CA TRP A 354 -14.99 11.14 -16.26
C TRP A 354 -15.10 10.69 -17.72
N LYS A 355 -14.97 11.64 -18.65
CA LYS A 355 -14.94 11.37 -20.09
C LYS A 355 -13.51 11.49 -20.60
N GLN A 356 -13.03 10.47 -21.29
CA GLN A 356 -11.72 10.51 -21.94
C GLN A 356 -11.72 11.59 -23.03
N VAL A 357 -10.67 12.40 -23.05
CA VAL A 357 -10.43 13.45 -24.04
C VAL A 357 -9.38 12.92 -25.00
N TRP A 358 -9.75 12.75 -26.27
CA TRP A 358 -8.80 12.43 -27.33
C TRP A 358 -8.14 13.73 -27.78
N VAL A 359 -6.82 13.85 -27.60
CA VAL A 359 -6.01 15.03 -27.99
C VAL A 359 -5.55 14.92 -29.42
#